data_AF-A0A2I2MH66-F1
#
_entry.id   AF-A0A2I2MH66-F1
#
_cell.length_a   1.000
_cell.length_b   1.000
_cell.length_c   1.000
_cell.angle_alpha   90.00
_cell.angle_beta   90.00
_cell.angle_gamma   90.00
#
_symmetry.space_group_name_H-M   'P 1'
#
loop_
_entity.id
_entity.type
_entity.pdbx_description
1 polymer ?
#
loop_
_entity_poly.entity_id
_entity_poly.type
_entity_poly.pdbx_seq_one_letter_code
_entity_poly.pdbx_strand_id
1 'polypeptide(L)'
;MKREGIIPPKFADKFFRIDFESDPLPVLCLYPIPPALSLADVRLDVCGMEEHPRLIPWSSLSSLPRVRLDVPFVCQIFNWYEPVQWEGIRLIDLINHLRIRTHPQGYFGIYSRDGVYFETLSFDEARDPRVLLAYGLNGKPLPEAHGGPLRLVVPFLQGYKSVKWVGAIRAFRNDPMGIKRLLGQSPSGQLNEEWKKRLGIVVPEGRAGDPPPPGEEMAPAPVAVAAPSRPPSPALPVSAEAWPREGAKWEEGDNEPLCEILAIVRPERRLATQNALETAGLLAYSTYGVLGRGRQKGLKFKGETAQEAAIRFLPRQMFMIVVQETRVKEAVSVIIKANQSGKSGQFGDGKIFVVRIGTALRISTGDTGGDAI
;
A
#
# COMPACT_ATOMS: atom_id res chain seq x y z
N MET A 1 -33.45 15.21 -0.71
CA MET A 1 -33.74 15.91 -1.98
C MET A 1 -33.38 14.92 -3.08
N LYS A 2 -34.33 14.45 -3.90
CA LYS A 2 -34.01 13.43 -4.91
C LYS A 2 -33.09 14.05 -5.96
N ARG A 3 -31.90 13.47 -6.12
CA ARG A 3 -30.90 13.91 -7.10
C ARG A 3 -31.30 13.35 -8.48
N GLU A 4 -31.61 14.25 -9.42
CA GLU A 4 -32.00 13.86 -10.77
C GLU A 4 -30.78 13.54 -11.65
N GLY A 5 -30.92 12.59 -12.57
CA GLY A 5 -29.89 12.27 -13.56
C GLY A 5 -28.78 11.33 -13.08
N ILE A 6 -28.92 10.69 -11.91
CA ILE A 6 -27.97 9.68 -11.44
C ILE A 6 -27.97 8.48 -12.37
N ILE A 7 -26.78 8.08 -12.81
CA ILE A 7 -26.58 6.88 -13.63
C ILE A 7 -25.83 5.85 -12.78
N PRO A 8 -26.49 4.76 -12.33
CA PRO A 8 -25.80 3.68 -11.64
C PRO A 8 -24.76 3.06 -12.58
N PRO A 9 -23.47 2.96 -12.19
CA PRO A 9 -22.45 2.36 -13.02
C PRO A 9 -22.66 0.85 -13.07
N LYS A 10 -22.10 0.23 -14.12
CA LYS A 10 -22.14 -1.23 -14.33
C LYS A 10 -21.53 -2.07 -13.21
N PHE A 11 -20.85 -1.43 -12.25
CA PHE A 11 -20.18 -2.05 -11.10
C PHE A 11 -20.76 -1.58 -9.76
N ALA A 12 -21.99 -1.07 -9.74
CA ALA A 12 -22.66 -0.61 -8.52
C ALA A 12 -22.80 -1.73 -7.46
N ASP A 13 -22.93 -2.97 -7.92
CA ASP A 13 -22.95 -4.21 -7.11
C ASP A 13 -21.68 -4.42 -6.29
N LYS A 14 -20.54 -3.84 -6.71
CA LYS A 14 -19.26 -3.95 -6.00
C LYS A 14 -19.16 -3.04 -4.79
N PHE A 15 -20.07 -2.08 -4.61
CA PHE A 15 -20.02 -1.15 -3.50
C PHE A 15 -20.62 -1.77 -2.25
N PHE A 16 -19.87 -1.72 -1.15
CA PHE A 16 -20.39 -2.03 0.18
C PHE A 16 -21.61 -1.15 0.55
N ARG A 17 -21.58 0.13 0.17
CA ARG A 17 -22.69 1.06 0.43
C ARG A 17 -22.83 2.08 -0.69
N ILE A 18 -24.06 2.24 -1.17
CA ILE A 18 -24.49 3.32 -2.06
C ILE A 18 -25.75 3.92 -1.44
N ASP A 19 -25.73 5.23 -1.19
CA ASP A 19 -26.86 5.97 -0.64
C ASP A 19 -26.86 7.38 -1.25
N PHE A 20 -27.70 7.57 -2.26
CA PHE A 20 -27.85 8.85 -2.97
C PHE A 20 -28.82 9.81 -2.30
N GLU A 21 -29.54 9.38 -1.26
CA GLU A 21 -30.48 10.23 -0.53
C GLU A 21 -29.81 10.91 0.68
N SER A 22 -28.62 10.44 1.04
CA SER A 22 -27.79 11.04 2.09
C SER A 22 -27.53 12.55 1.87
N ASP A 23 -27.50 13.28 2.97
CA ASP A 23 -27.31 14.73 3.05
C ASP A 23 -26.03 15.03 3.87
N PRO A 24 -25.14 15.94 3.43
CA PRO A 24 -25.26 16.83 2.26
C PRO A 24 -24.77 16.25 0.93
N LEU A 25 -24.15 15.07 0.91
CA LEU A 25 -23.68 14.42 -0.33
C LEU A 25 -23.96 12.92 -0.33
N PRO A 26 -24.06 12.26 -1.49
CA PRO A 26 -24.18 10.81 -1.57
C PRO A 26 -23.05 10.06 -0.84
N VAL A 27 -23.41 8.95 -0.19
CA VAL A 27 -22.45 8.02 0.41
C VAL A 27 -22.15 6.90 -0.58
N LEU A 28 -20.93 6.92 -1.11
CA LEU A 28 -20.38 5.83 -1.92
C LEU A 28 -19.19 5.20 -1.17
N CYS A 29 -19.30 3.93 -0.80
CA CYS A 29 -18.25 3.16 -0.13
C CYS A 29 -18.02 1.86 -0.87
N LEU A 30 -16.82 1.66 -1.40
CA LEU A 30 -16.45 0.40 -2.06
C LEU A 30 -16.23 -0.71 -1.03
N TYR A 31 -15.66 -0.37 0.12
CA TYR A 31 -15.34 -1.27 1.22
C TYR A 31 -16.15 -0.91 2.48
N PRO A 32 -16.20 -1.81 3.48
CA PRO A 32 -16.80 -1.53 4.78
C PRO A 32 -16.27 -0.24 5.41
N ILE A 33 -17.15 0.45 6.16
CA ILE A 33 -16.76 1.65 6.89
C ILE A 33 -15.88 1.21 8.08
N PRO A 34 -14.66 1.74 8.23
CA PRO A 34 -13.79 1.39 9.34
C PRO A 34 -14.38 1.88 10.67
N PRO A 35 -13.98 1.30 11.83
CA PRO A 35 -14.48 1.70 13.14
C PRO A 35 -14.32 3.20 13.37
N ALA A 36 -15.31 3.82 14.01
CA ALA A 36 -15.30 5.24 14.38
C ALA A 36 -14.00 5.64 15.09
N LEU A 37 -13.53 6.86 14.81
CA LEU A 37 -12.32 7.42 15.44
C LEU A 37 -12.52 8.92 15.64
N SER A 38 -12.10 9.44 16.80
CA SER A 38 -12.08 10.88 17.01
C SER A 38 -10.92 11.53 16.23
N LEU A 39 -11.04 12.81 15.90
CA LEU A 39 -9.96 13.53 15.20
C LEU A 39 -8.66 13.59 16.03
N ALA A 40 -8.77 13.68 17.36
CA ALA A 40 -7.61 13.72 18.26
C ALA A 40 -6.83 12.39 18.28
N ASP A 41 -7.50 11.28 18.00
CA ASP A 41 -6.90 9.94 17.98
C ASP A 41 -6.29 9.59 16.62
N VAL A 42 -6.47 10.45 15.61
CA VAL A 42 -5.83 10.23 14.30
C VAL A 42 -4.30 10.24 14.46
N ARG A 43 -3.68 9.24 13.85
CA ARG A 43 -2.23 9.12 13.64
C ARG A 43 -2.00 8.93 12.15
N LEU A 44 -1.25 9.83 11.54
CA LEU A 44 -0.92 9.75 10.11
C LEU A 44 0.41 9.04 9.93
N ASP A 45 0.41 7.90 9.24
CA ASP A 45 1.64 7.24 8.76
C ASP A 45 2.17 8.01 7.54
N VAL A 46 3.34 8.61 7.67
CA VAL A 46 3.95 9.45 6.64
C VAL A 46 5.31 8.91 6.28
N CYS A 47 5.53 8.66 4.98
CA CYS A 47 6.81 8.19 4.46
C CYS A 47 7.17 8.93 3.17
N GLY A 48 8.24 9.73 3.19
CA GLY A 48 8.80 10.33 1.98
C GLY A 48 9.74 9.36 1.24
N MET A 49 10.39 9.84 0.19
CA MET A 49 11.42 9.07 -0.55
C MET A 49 12.69 8.81 0.25
N GLU A 50 12.85 9.44 1.42
CA GLU A 50 13.90 9.15 2.38
C GLU A 50 13.72 7.82 3.15
N GLU A 51 12.61 7.11 2.92
CA GLU A 51 12.32 5.77 3.51
C GLU A 51 12.37 5.72 5.04
N HIS A 52 12.04 6.82 5.72
CA HIS A 52 11.87 6.88 7.16
C HIS A 52 10.39 7.11 7.53
N PRO A 53 9.61 6.03 7.76
CA PRO A 53 8.22 6.14 8.18
C PRO A 53 8.12 6.88 9.51
N ARG A 54 7.17 7.81 9.58
CA ARG A 54 6.87 8.59 10.79
C ARG A 54 5.39 8.52 11.07
N LEU A 55 5.06 8.19 12.30
CA LEU A 55 3.68 8.21 12.77
C LEU A 55 3.42 9.55 13.45
N ILE A 56 2.64 10.41 12.79
CA ILE A 56 2.41 11.79 13.22
C ILE A 56 1.07 11.90 13.94
N PRO A 57 1.03 12.24 15.24
CA PRO A 57 -0.21 12.51 15.94
C PRO A 57 -0.91 13.75 15.40
N TRP A 58 -2.23 13.70 15.25
CA TRP A 58 -3.01 14.84 14.76
C TRP A 58 -2.82 16.10 15.62
N SER A 59 -2.69 15.93 16.94
CA SER A 59 -2.43 17.04 17.88
C SER A 59 -1.16 17.83 17.56
N SER A 60 -0.15 17.19 16.97
CA SER A 60 1.11 17.84 16.57
C SER A 60 0.96 18.79 15.36
N LEU A 61 -0.15 18.68 14.63
CA LEU A 61 -0.44 19.48 13.43
C LEU A 61 -1.22 20.77 13.74
N SER A 62 -1.40 21.09 15.03
CA SER A 62 -2.18 22.25 15.50
C SER A 62 -1.66 23.60 15.01
N SER A 63 -0.37 23.69 14.64
CA SER A 63 0.24 24.90 14.09
C SER A 63 -0.09 25.14 12.61
N LEU A 64 -0.66 24.17 11.89
CA LEU A 64 -0.99 24.33 10.48
C LEU A 64 -2.22 25.23 10.29
N PRO A 65 -2.23 26.09 9.26
CA PRO A 65 -3.38 26.94 8.96
C PRO A 65 -4.64 26.11 8.69
N ARG A 66 -5.73 26.47 9.37
CA ARG A 66 -7.05 25.92 9.10
C ARG A 66 -7.70 26.74 8.01
N VAL A 67 -8.30 26.06 7.03
CA VAL A 67 -8.95 26.70 5.89
C VAL A 67 -10.36 26.16 5.70
N ARG A 68 -11.24 27.05 5.25
CA ARG A 68 -12.56 26.69 4.71
C ARG A 68 -12.57 27.01 3.23
N LEU A 69 -12.96 26.04 2.42
CA LEU A 69 -13.06 26.18 0.96
C LEU A 69 -14.42 25.71 0.48
N ASP A 70 -15.11 26.59 -0.25
CA ASP A 70 -16.32 26.26 -0.99
C ASP A 70 -15.91 25.71 -2.36
N VAL A 71 -15.90 24.39 -2.50
CA VAL A 71 -15.49 23.70 -3.73
C VAL A 71 -16.43 22.55 -4.04
N PRO A 72 -16.72 22.30 -5.33
CA PRO A 72 -17.62 21.22 -5.69
C PRO A 72 -16.98 19.86 -5.40
N PHE A 73 -17.80 18.91 -5.00
CA PHE A 73 -17.44 17.49 -4.97
C PHE A 73 -18.11 16.79 -6.15
N VAL A 74 -17.32 16.28 -7.09
CA VAL A 74 -17.82 15.81 -8.39
C VAL A 74 -17.69 14.30 -8.52
N CYS A 75 -18.74 13.62 -8.98
CA CYS A 75 -18.69 12.22 -9.37
C CYS A 75 -19.30 12.07 -10.76
N GLN A 76 -18.47 12.25 -11.79
CA GLN A 76 -18.90 12.10 -13.18
C GLN A 76 -19.30 10.65 -13.51
N ILE A 77 -18.72 9.65 -12.84
CA ILE A 77 -19.10 8.22 -13.02
C ILE A 77 -20.59 7.99 -12.74
N PHE A 78 -21.12 8.64 -11.70
CA PHE A 78 -22.51 8.51 -11.29
C PHE A 78 -23.36 9.72 -11.71
N ASN A 79 -22.76 10.64 -12.48
CA ASN A 79 -23.38 11.85 -13.00
C ASN A 79 -23.97 12.78 -11.92
N TRP A 80 -23.22 13.08 -10.86
CA TRP A 80 -23.65 14.06 -9.85
C TRP A 80 -22.50 14.95 -9.38
N TYR A 81 -22.85 16.12 -8.84
CA TYR A 81 -21.94 16.98 -8.08
C TYR A 81 -22.71 17.68 -6.97
N GLU A 82 -21.99 18.12 -5.94
CA GLU A 82 -22.54 18.94 -4.87
C GLU A 82 -21.59 20.11 -4.57
N PRO A 83 -22.08 21.36 -4.45
CA PRO A 83 -21.30 22.44 -3.87
C PRO A 83 -21.15 22.19 -2.36
N VAL A 84 -19.91 22.18 -1.88
CA VAL A 84 -19.62 21.79 -0.50
C VAL A 84 -18.62 22.76 0.11
N GLN A 85 -18.87 23.16 1.35
CA GLN A 85 -17.87 23.83 2.18
C GLN A 85 -17.08 22.78 2.96
N TRP A 86 -15.79 22.69 2.67
CA TRP A 86 -14.87 21.81 3.39
C TRP A 86 -14.07 22.63 4.41
N GLU A 87 -13.89 22.09 5.62
CA GLU A 87 -12.95 22.61 6.60
C GLU A 87 -11.80 21.62 6.80
N GLY A 88 -10.57 22.10 6.75
CA GLY A 88 -9.39 21.24 6.79
C GLY A 88 -8.05 21.99 6.89
N ILE A 89 -6.97 21.25 6.70
CA ILE A 89 -5.62 21.78 6.42
C ILE A 89 -5.28 21.53 4.94
N ARG A 90 -4.50 22.42 4.32
CA ARG A 90 -4.04 22.18 2.94
C ARG A 90 -3.01 21.06 2.92
N LEU A 91 -3.10 20.17 1.92
CA LEU A 91 -2.14 19.07 1.78
C LEU A 91 -0.72 19.60 1.54
N ILE A 92 -0.56 20.69 0.78
CA ILE A 92 0.73 21.34 0.57
C ILE A 92 1.38 21.82 1.87
N ASP A 93 0.60 22.40 2.79
CA ASP A 93 1.12 22.90 4.07
C ASP A 93 1.62 21.75 4.94
N LEU A 94 0.88 20.63 4.96
CA LEU A 94 1.31 19.40 5.63
C LEU A 94 2.59 18.84 5.01
N ILE A 95 2.65 18.71 3.68
CA ILE A 95 3.81 18.18 2.95
C ILE A 95 5.05 19.01 3.27
N ASN A 96 4.93 20.34 3.26
CA ASN A 96 6.04 21.24 3.54
C ASN A 96 6.45 21.19 5.02
N HIS A 97 5.48 21.21 5.94
CA HIS A 97 5.73 21.19 7.39
C HIS A 97 6.41 19.90 7.83
N LEU A 98 5.93 18.74 7.36
CA LEU A 98 6.52 17.45 7.67
C LEU A 98 7.72 17.10 6.78
N ARG A 99 8.01 17.91 5.75
CA ARG A 99 9.09 17.67 4.77
C ARG A 99 8.96 16.31 4.08
N ILE A 100 7.76 15.97 3.61
CA ILE A 100 7.49 14.72 2.88
C ILE A 100 8.09 14.84 1.48
N ARG A 101 9.30 14.30 1.27
CA ARG A 101 10.03 14.50 0.01
C ARG A 101 9.57 13.52 -1.06
N THR A 102 9.50 14.01 -2.29
CA THR A 102 9.35 13.20 -3.48
C THR A 102 10.13 13.83 -4.64
N HIS A 103 10.29 13.10 -5.73
CA HIS A 103 10.88 13.63 -6.96
C HIS A 103 9.94 14.68 -7.59
N PRO A 104 10.43 15.73 -8.30
CA PRO A 104 9.54 16.69 -8.98
C PRO A 104 8.59 16.06 -10.02
N GLN A 105 8.87 14.84 -10.46
CA GLN A 105 8.01 14.03 -11.33
C GLN A 105 7.36 12.85 -10.60
N GLY A 106 7.41 12.88 -9.27
CA GLY A 106 6.91 11.83 -8.39
C GLY A 106 5.45 12.02 -8.03
N TYR A 107 5.00 11.16 -7.13
CA TYR A 107 3.60 11.01 -6.74
C TYR A 107 3.48 10.91 -5.22
N PHE A 108 2.29 11.24 -4.72
CA PHE A 108 1.86 10.96 -3.35
C PHE A 108 0.70 9.98 -3.39
N GLY A 109 0.87 8.84 -2.74
CA GLY A 109 -0.21 7.88 -2.47
C GLY A 109 -0.87 8.19 -1.13
N ILE A 110 -2.18 8.36 -1.13
CA ILE A 110 -2.99 8.62 0.05
C ILE A 110 -3.83 7.38 0.34
N TYR A 111 -3.63 6.80 1.52
CA TYR A 111 -4.26 5.56 1.93
C TYR A 111 -5.33 5.83 2.98
N SER A 112 -6.42 5.08 2.87
CA SER A 112 -7.39 4.91 3.94
C SER A 112 -6.78 4.16 5.13
N ARG A 113 -7.36 4.34 6.31
CA ARG A 113 -6.86 3.85 7.60
C ARG A 113 -6.81 2.33 7.68
N ASP A 114 -7.68 1.63 6.95
CA ASP A 114 -7.66 0.17 6.86
C ASP A 114 -6.60 -0.34 5.86
N GLY A 115 -5.96 0.55 5.10
CA GLY A 115 -4.97 0.22 4.06
C GLY A 115 -5.56 -0.41 2.80
N VAL A 116 -6.89 -0.53 2.69
CA VAL A 116 -7.56 -1.26 1.61
C VAL A 116 -7.76 -0.35 0.40
N TYR A 117 -8.14 0.90 0.62
CA TYR A 117 -8.33 1.88 -0.44
C TYR A 117 -7.20 2.91 -0.47
N PHE A 118 -6.65 3.20 -1.65
CA PHE A 118 -5.74 4.32 -1.84
C PHE A 118 -5.85 4.89 -3.25
N GLU A 119 -5.50 6.16 -3.38
CA GLU A 119 -5.36 6.85 -4.66
C GLU A 119 -4.10 7.70 -4.67
N THR A 120 -3.69 8.07 -5.88
CA THR A 120 -2.44 8.80 -6.13
C THR A 120 -2.72 10.16 -6.72
N LEU A 121 -1.90 11.13 -6.30
CA LEU A 121 -1.81 12.47 -6.86
C LEU A 121 -0.39 12.69 -7.38
N SER A 122 -0.25 13.36 -8.51
CA SER A 122 1.04 13.84 -9.00
C SER A 122 1.62 14.89 -8.03
N PHE A 123 2.91 15.21 -8.22
CA PHE A 123 3.57 16.28 -7.46
C PHE A 123 2.78 17.59 -7.50
N ASP A 124 2.32 18.01 -8.67
CA ASP A 124 1.61 19.28 -8.86
C ASP A 124 0.20 19.22 -8.27
N GLU A 125 -0.52 18.11 -8.49
CA GLU A 125 -1.87 17.91 -7.94
C GLU A 125 -1.86 17.93 -6.40
N ALA A 126 -0.92 17.22 -5.76
CA ALA A 126 -0.82 17.18 -4.30
C ALA A 126 -0.45 18.53 -3.68
N ARG A 127 0.15 19.41 -4.47
CA ARG A 127 0.62 20.74 -4.06
C ARG A 127 -0.37 21.85 -4.42
N ASP A 128 -1.46 21.55 -5.12
CA ASP A 128 -2.49 22.53 -5.40
C ASP A 128 -3.12 23.04 -4.08
N PRO A 129 -3.24 24.36 -3.88
CA PRO A 129 -3.73 24.93 -2.64
C PRO A 129 -5.18 24.53 -2.33
N ARG A 130 -5.95 24.05 -3.30
CA ARG A 130 -7.34 23.61 -3.12
C ARG A 130 -7.45 22.17 -2.62
N VAL A 131 -6.35 21.42 -2.56
CA VAL A 131 -6.36 20.04 -2.02
C VAL A 131 -6.25 20.06 -0.50
N LEU A 132 -7.24 19.45 0.15
CA LEU A 132 -7.36 19.47 1.61
C LEU A 132 -7.30 18.08 2.22
N LEU A 133 -6.75 18.00 3.42
CA LEU A 133 -7.17 17.01 4.40
C LEU A 133 -8.29 17.63 5.24
N ALA A 134 -9.52 17.27 4.91
CA ALA A 134 -10.73 17.82 5.48
C ALA A 134 -11.22 16.99 6.67
N TYR A 135 -11.65 17.70 7.72
CA TYR A 135 -12.25 17.16 8.93
C TYR A 135 -13.59 17.84 9.28
N GLY A 136 -14.02 18.83 8.50
CA GLY A 136 -15.34 19.44 8.59
C GLY A 136 -16.05 19.52 7.23
N LEU A 137 -17.38 19.52 7.29
CA LEU A 137 -18.30 19.48 6.16
C LEU A 137 -19.51 20.39 6.45
N ASN A 138 -19.70 21.43 5.64
CA ASN A 138 -20.81 22.40 5.75
C ASN A 138 -20.99 22.94 7.19
N GLY A 139 -19.89 23.38 7.81
CA GLY A 139 -19.86 23.94 9.16
C GLY A 139 -20.02 22.92 10.30
N LYS A 140 -20.11 21.63 10.01
CA LYS A 140 -20.22 20.55 11.00
C LYS A 140 -19.01 19.61 10.95
N PRO A 141 -18.72 18.83 12.01
CA PRO A 141 -17.73 17.77 11.94
C PRO A 141 -18.00 16.79 10.79
N LEU A 142 -16.95 16.28 10.14
CA LEU A 142 -17.07 15.36 9.02
C LEU A 142 -17.70 14.03 9.47
N PRO A 143 -18.87 13.63 8.94
CA PRO A 143 -19.51 12.37 9.32
C PRO A 143 -18.70 11.15 8.86
N GLU A 144 -18.78 10.06 9.64
CA GLU A 144 -18.06 8.82 9.38
C GLU A 144 -18.32 8.26 7.96
N ALA A 145 -19.57 8.27 7.52
CA ALA A 145 -19.95 7.78 6.20
C ALA A 145 -19.31 8.56 5.03
N HIS A 146 -18.96 9.83 5.27
CA HIS A 146 -18.27 10.69 4.30
C HIS A 146 -16.75 10.69 4.48
N GLY A 147 -16.20 9.83 5.34
CA GLY A 147 -14.76 9.71 5.57
C GLY A 147 -14.27 10.31 6.87
N GLY A 148 -15.16 10.66 7.81
CA GLY A 148 -14.80 11.15 9.13
C GLY A 148 -13.90 10.18 9.91
N PRO A 149 -12.97 10.68 10.74
CA PRO A 149 -12.78 12.08 11.09
C PRO A 149 -11.91 12.87 10.09
N LEU A 150 -11.30 12.21 9.10
CA LEU A 150 -10.34 12.84 8.20
C LEU A 150 -10.40 12.24 6.79
N ARG A 151 -10.57 13.07 5.77
CA ARG A 151 -10.55 12.65 4.37
C ARG A 151 -9.69 13.55 3.50
N LEU A 152 -9.26 13.04 2.36
CA LEU A 152 -8.71 13.84 1.27
C LEU A 152 -9.87 14.45 0.45
N VAL A 153 -9.68 15.68 0.00
CA VAL A 153 -10.58 16.39 -0.93
C VAL A 153 -9.74 16.96 -2.08
N VAL A 154 -10.08 16.54 -3.30
CA VAL A 154 -9.42 16.96 -4.55
C VAL A 154 -10.50 17.52 -5.48
N PRO A 155 -10.76 18.83 -5.46
CA PRO A 155 -11.98 19.39 -6.03
C PRO A 155 -12.01 19.44 -7.57
N PHE A 156 -10.87 19.23 -8.21
CA PHE A 156 -10.72 19.29 -9.66
C PHE A 156 -10.60 17.91 -10.34
N LEU A 157 -10.66 16.82 -9.56
CA LEU A 157 -10.65 15.44 -10.06
C LEU A 157 -11.94 14.71 -9.71
N GLN A 158 -12.13 13.53 -10.31
CA GLN A 158 -13.20 12.60 -9.97
C GLN A 158 -13.18 12.27 -8.47
N GLY A 159 -14.36 12.20 -7.85
CA GLY A 159 -14.52 12.02 -6.41
C GLY A 159 -13.87 10.76 -5.83
N TYR A 160 -13.52 9.78 -6.66
CA TYR A 160 -12.76 8.62 -6.20
C TYR A 160 -11.30 8.95 -5.84
N LYS A 161 -10.71 10.04 -6.38
CA LYS A 161 -9.39 10.57 -5.99
C LYS A 161 -9.41 11.19 -4.59
N SER A 162 -10.59 11.49 -4.05
CA SER A 162 -10.78 12.06 -2.71
C SER A 162 -10.98 10.97 -1.66
N VAL A 163 -9.88 10.33 -1.26
CA VAL A 163 -9.81 9.19 -0.32
C VAL A 163 -10.50 9.49 1.01
N LYS A 164 -11.34 8.55 1.47
CA LYS A 164 -12.01 8.60 2.79
C LYS A 164 -11.13 7.97 3.87
N TRP A 165 -11.32 8.39 5.13
CA TRP A 165 -10.66 7.81 6.31
C TRP A 165 -9.13 7.80 6.18
N VAL A 166 -8.52 8.92 5.82
CA VAL A 166 -7.07 8.99 5.56
C VAL A 166 -6.28 8.53 6.77
N GLY A 167 -5.37 7.57 6.55
CA GLY A 167 -4.46 7.03 7.55
C GLY A 167 -2.99 7.08 7.17
N ALA A 168 -2.65 7.14 5.87
CA ALA A 168 -1.26 7.25 5.44
C ALA A 168 -1.04 8.12 4.20
N ILE A 169 0.16 8.71 4.10
CA ILE A 169 0.65 9.46 2.95
C ILE A 169 2.06 8.96 2.63
N ARG A 170 2.26 8.47 1.40
CA ARG A 170 3.54 7.91 0.96
C ARG A 170 4.00 8.55 -0.33
N ALA A 171 5.28 8.89 -0.44
CA ALA A 171 5.87 9.41 -1.65
C ALA A 171 6.40 8.29 -2.55
N PHE A 172 6.28 8.47 -3.87
CA PHE A 172 6.77 7.52 -4.86
C PHE A 172 7.44 8.24 -6.03
N ARG A 173 8.46 7.60 -6.61
CA ARG A 173 9.09 8.09 -7.84
C ARG A 173 8.20 7.94 -9.07
N ASN A 174 7.47 6.84 -9.15
CA ASN A 174 6.55 6.51 -10.24
C ASN A 174 5.14 6.29 -9.66
N ASP A 175 4.09 6.47 -10.45
CA ASP A 175 2.71 6.24 -10.00
C ASP A 175 2.55 4.77 -9.53
N PRO A 176 2.28 4.51 -8.24
CA PRO A 176 2.07 3.15 -7.75
C PRO A 176 0.72 2.55 -8.16
N MET A 177 -0.06 3.25 -9.01
CA MET A 177 -1.37 2.88 -9.53
C MET A 177 -2.42 2.65 -8.43
N GLY A 178 -3.28 3.65 -8.21
CA GLY A 178 -4.39 3.58 -7.25
C GLY A 178 -5.43 2.48 -7.54
N ILE A 179 -6.27 2.20 -6.55
CA ILE A 179 -7.19 1.06 -6.59
C ILE A 179 -8.30 1.18 -7.64
N LYS A 180 -8.72 2.38 -8.03
CA LYS A 180 -9.76 2.54 -9.06
C LYS A 180 -9.20 2.37 -10.47
N ARG A 181 -7.92 2.64 -10.67
CA ARG A 181 -7.21 2.28 -11.91
C ARG A 181 -7.19 0.75 -12.11
N LEU A 182 -7.09 -0.02 -11.02
CA LEU A 182 -7.24 -1.49 -11.04
C LEU A 182 -8.65 -1.98 -11.40
N LEU A 183 -9.67 -1.12 -11.26
CA LEU A 183 -11.06 -1.41 -11.62
C LEU A 183 -11.48 -0.80 -12.96
N GLY A 184 -10.51 -0.39 -13.79
CA GLY A 184 -10.75 0.13 -15.15
C GLY A 184 -11.26 1.57 -15.21
N GLN A 185 -11.00 2.38 -14.18
CA GLN A 185 -11.26 3.83 -14.24
C GLN A 185 -10.10 4.59 -14.89
N SER A 186 -10.39 5.81 -15.39
CA SER A 186 -9.39 6.69 -16.01
C SER A 186 -8.12 6.82 -15.15
N PRO A 187 -6.91 6.65 -15.72
CA PRO A 187 -5.65 6.78 -14.98
C PRO A 187 -5.47 8.14 -14.29
N SER A 188 -5.84 9.23 -14.98
CA SER A 188 -5.66 10.60 -14.48
C SER A 188 -6.75 11.01 -13.47
N GLY A 189 -7.93 10.39 -13.53
CA GLY A 189 -9.09 10.85 -12.78
C GLY A 189 -9.57 12.25 -13.14
N GLN A 190 -9.09 12.81 -14.25
CA GLN A 190 -9.57 14.08 -14.75
C GLN A 190 -11.03 13.98 -15.18
N LEU A 191 -11.76 15.07 -14.92
CA LEU A 191 -13.10 15.27 -15.45
C LEU A 191 -13.02 15.49 -16.97
N ASN A 192 -14.08 15.16 -17.71
CA ASN A 192 -14.14 15.50 -19.13
C ASN A 192 -14.33 17.02 -19.33
N GLU A 193 -14.16 17.49 -20.56
CA GLU A 193 -14.28 18.93 -20.88
C GLU A 193 -15.67 19.51 -20.57
N GLU A 194 -16.72 18.70 -20.68
CA GLU A 194 -18.09 19.10 -20.33
C GLU A 194 -18.19 19.47 -18.84
N TRP A 195 -17.72 18.59 -17.95
CA TRP A 195 -17.71 18.83 -16.50
C TRP A 195 -16.78 19.97 -16.10
N LYS A 196 -15.60 20.07 -16.73
CA LYS A 196 -14.68 21.20 -16.52
C LYS A 196 -15.34 22.53 -16.85
N LYS A 197 -15.94 22.64 -18.04
CA LYS A 197 -16.63 23.84 -18.51
C LYS A 197 -17.86 24.16 -17.65
N ARG A 198 -18.66 23.14 -17.30
CA ARG A 198 -19.88 23.29 -16.48
C ARG A 198 -19.60 23.89 -15.11
N LEU A 199 -18.50 23.47 -14.47
CA LEU A 199 -18.18 23.85 -13.09
C LEU A 199 -17.04 24.86 -12.99
N GLY A 200 -16.52 25.35 -14.11
CA GLY A 200 -15.35 26.24 -14.13
C GLY A 200 -14.10 25.59 -13.49
N ILE A 201 -13.97 24.26 -13.59
CA ILE A 201 -12.87 23.53 -12.97
C ILE A 201 -11.61 23.68 -13.83
N VAL A 202 -10.62 24.36 -13.26
CA VAL A 202 -9.26 24.42 -13.78
C VAL A 202 -8.41 23.40 -13.02
N VAL A 203 -7.90 22.40 -13.73
CA VAL A 203 -6.89 21.46 -13.19
C VAL A 203 -5.54 22.21 -13.18
N PRO A 204 -4.72 22.10 -12.12
CA PRO A 204 -3.40 22.74 -12.10
C PRO A 204 -2.60 22.38 -13.35
N GLU A 205 -1.88 23.36 -13.91
CA GLU A 205 -0.93 23.13 -15.00
C GLU A 205 0.16 22.17 -14.50
N GLY A 206 0.18 20.98 -15.08
CA GLY A 206 0.95 19.85 -14.55
C GLY A 206 0.53 18.57 -15.27
N ARG A 207 1.40 17.56 -15.26
CA ARG A 207 1.25 16.38 -16.11
C ARG A 207 -0.04 15.63 -15.79
N ALA A 208 -0.87 15.38 -16.81
CA ALA A 208 -1.92 14.37 -16.73
C ALA A 208 -1.28 13.05 -16.27
N GLY A 209 -1.94 12.34 -15.35
CA GLY A 209 -1.44 11.14 -14.68
C GLY A 209 -1.20 9.91 -15.56
N ASP A 210 -0.56 10.06 -16.74
CA ASP A 210 0.09 9.00 -17.50
C ASP A 210 1.31 9.54 -18.29
N PRO A 211 2.37 8.73 -18.47
CA PRO A 211 3.51 9.11 -19.29
C PRO A 211 3.18 9.11 -20.79
N PRO A 212 3.84 9.95 -21.62
CA PRO A 212 3.94 9.72 -23.06
C PRO A 212 4.64 8.38 -23.35
N PRO A 213 4.50 7.79 -24.56
CA PRO A 213 5.24 6.59 -24.94
C PRO A 213 6.75 6.80 -24.67
N PRO A 214 7.52 5.76 -24.31
CA PRO A 214 8.96 5.91 -24.18
C PRO A 214 9.54 6.26 -25.55
N GLY A 215 9.74 7.57 -25.78
CA GLY A 215 10.57 8.10 -26.83
C GLY A 215 12.03 7.89 -26.43
N GLU A 216 12.78 7.31 -27.36
CA GLU A 216 14.22 7.07 -27.37
C GLU A 216 14.93 7.16 -26.02
N GLU A 217 15.09 5.98 -25.44
CA GLU A 217 15.95 5.65 -24.31
C GLU A 217 17.33 6.32 -24.47
N MET A 218 17.60 7.36 -23.67
CA MET A 218 18.96 7.83 -23.48
C MET A 218 19.68 6.75 -22.67
N ALA A 219 20.39 5.89 -23.39
CA ALA A 219 21.16 4.78 -22.85
C ALA A 219 22.01 5.25 -21.66
N PRO A 220 22.04 4.51 -20.53
CA PRO A 220 23.07 4.76 -19.53
C PRO A 220 24.44 4.61 -20.19
N ALA A 221 25.37 5.51 -19.85
CA ALA A 221 26.73 5.50 -20.38
C ALA A 221 27.32 4.07 -20.26
N PRO A 222 28.02 3.57 -21.30
CA PRO A 222 28.51 2.21 -21.32
C PRO A 222 29.54 2.03 -20.19
N VAL A 223 29.13 1.33 -19.14
CA VAL A 223 30.06 0.71 -18.22
C VAL A 223 30.54 -0.55 -18.92
N ALA A 224 31.83 -0.59 -19.29
CA ALA A 224 32.43 -1.76 -19.89
C ALA A 224 32.37 -2.94 -18.90
N VAL A 225 31.41 -3.83 -19.08
CA VAL A 225 31.35 -5.09 -18.37
C VAL A 225 32.14 -6.10 -19.20
N ALA A 226 33.38 -6.36 -18.78
CA ALA A 226 34.12 -7.51 -19.26
C ALA A 226 33.30 -8.78 -18.96
N ALA A 227 33.19 -9.68 -19.95
CA ALA A 227 32.50 -10.94 -19.79
C ALA A 227 33.05 -11.69 -18.55
N PRO A 228 32.20 -12.09 -17.59
CA PRO A 228 32.70 -12.90 -16.49
C PRO A 228 33.08 -14.27 -17.05
N SER A 229 34.39 -14.56 -17.03
CA SER A 229 34.86 -15.93 -17.11
C SER A 229 34.17 -16.72 -16.00
N ARG A 230 33.56 -17.83 -16.37
CA ARG A 230 32.93 -18.77 -15.43
C ARG A 230 33.94 -19.05 -14.31
N PRO A 231 33.68 -18.66 -13.05
CA PRO A 231 34.58 -19.06 -11.99
C PRO A 231 34.51 -20.58 -11.89
N PRO A 232 35.64 -21.30 -11.76
CA PRO A 232 35.57 -22.67 -11.31
C PRO A 232 34.86 -22.65 -9.94
N SER A 233 34.01 -23.64 -9.68
CA SER A 233 33.56 -23.87 -8.30
C SER A 233 34.77 -24.32 -7.47
N PRO A 234 35.08 -23.64 -6.37
CA PRO A 234 35.32 -24.31 -5.13
C PRO A 234 34.01 -24.27 -4.35
N ALA A 235 33.53 -25.44 -3.93
CA ALA A 235 32.78 -25.49 -2.68
C ALA A 235 33.73 -24.92 -1.62
N LEU A 236 33.56 -23.65 -1.25
CA LEU A 236 34.19 -23.16 -0.04
C LEU A 236 33.45 -23.85 1.11
N PRO A 237 34.11 -24.69 1.93
CA PRO A 237 33.55 -25.00 3.22
C PRO A 237 33.51 -23.65 3.95
N VAL A 238 32.32 -23.19 4.31
CA VAL A 238 32.20 -22.13 5.31
C VAL A 238 32.69 -22.81 6.59
N SER A 239 33.98 -22.67 6.93
CA SER A 239 34.44 -23.12 8.24
C SER A 239 33.76 -22.23 9.27
N ALA A 240 33.18 -22.86 10.28
CA ALA A 240 32.50 -22.19 11.40
C ALA A 240 33.44 -21.32 12.26
N GLU A 241 34.71 -21.16 11.85
CA GLU A 241 35.79 -20.56 12.64
C GLU A 241 35.90 -19.04 12.50
N ALA A 242 35.09 -18.39 11.65
CA ALA A 242 35.16 -16.93 11.44
C ALA A 242 34.29 -16.11 12.41
N TRP A 243 33.59 -16.76 13.34
CA TRP A 243 32.72 -16.09 14.31
C TRP A 243 32.59 -16.94 15.57
N PRO A 244 32.83 -16.40 16.78
CA PRO A 244 33.04 -15.00 17.13
C PRO A 244 34.53 -14.60 17.32
N ARG A 245 34.78 -13.28 17.48
CA ARG A 245 36.09 -12.70 17.81
C ARG A 245 36.66 -13.27 19.12
N GLU A 246 37.99 -13.35 19.22
CA GLU A 246 38.72 -13.69 20.45
C GLU A 246 38.13 -12.97 21.68
N GLY A 247 37.79 -13.74 22.72
CA GLY A 247 37.36 -13.23 24.03
C GLY A 247 35.85 -13.21 24.28
N ALA A 248 35.00 -13.56 23.30
CA ALA A 248 33.57 -13.65 23.53
C ALA A 248 33.22 -15.01 24.15
N LYS A 249 32.91 -15.03 25.45
CA LYS A 249 32.34 -16.21 26.14
C LYS A 249 30.86 -16.31 25.76
N TRP A 250 30.54 -17.22 24.85
CA TRP A 250 29.17 -17.66 24.62
C TRP A 250 29.09 -19.10 25.09
N GLU A 251 28.23 -19.40 26.05
CA GLU A 251 27.89 -20.80 26.32
C GLU A 251 27.15 -21.32 25.09
N GLU A 252 27.68 -22.37 24.47
CA GLU A 252 27.02 -23.05 23.35
C GLU A 252 25.66 -23.54 23.86
N GLY A 253 24.58 -22.91 23.38
CA GLY A 253 23.22 -23.42 23.55
C GLY A 253 23.04 -24.73 22.79
N ASP A 254 21.80 -25.21 22.71
CA ASP A 254 21.51 -26.43 21.94
C ASP A 254 22.11 -26.35 20.51
N ASN A 255 22.93 -27.34 20.18
CA ASN A 255 23.68 -27.45 18.92
C ASN A 255 22.79 -27.97 17.78
N GLU A 256 21.46 -28.07 18.00
CA GLU A 256 20.50 -28.39 16.96
C GLU A 256 20.54 -27.33 15.84
N PRO A 257 20.71 -27.78 14.57
CA PRO A 257 20.76 -26.85 13.45
C PRO A 257 19.48 -26.04 13.31
N LEU A 258 19.62 -24.77 12.95
CA LEU A 258 18.50 -23.87 12.74
C LEU A 258 18.18 -23.70 11.26
N CYS A 259 16.91 -23.48 10.97
CA CYS A 259 16.40 -23.20 9.64
C CYS A 259 15.48 -21.97 9.68
N GLU A 260 15.70 -21.07 8.73
CA GLU A 260 14.77 -20.01 8.37
C GLU A 260 13.80 -20.53 7.30
N ILE A 261 12.52 -20.37 7.56
CA ILE A 261 11.42 -20.67 6.65
C ILE A 261 10.84 -19.35 6.15
N LEU A 262 11.00 -19.10 4.85
CA LEU A 262 10.41 -17.97 4.16
C LEU A 262 9.17 -18.44 3.38
N ALA A 263 7.98 -18.16 3.90
CA ALA A 263 6.71 -18.54 3.28
C ALA A 263 6.02 -17.32 2.65
N ILE A 264 5.97 -17.28 1.32
CA ILE A 264 5.26 -16.27 0.54
C ILE A 264 3.90 -16.82 0.13
N VAL A 265 2.83 -16.27 0.69
CA VAL A 265 1.46 -16.74 0.52
C VAL A 265 0.56 -15.66 -0.06
N ARG A 266 -0.70 -16.00 -0.35
CA ARG A 266 -1.68 -15.01 -0.81
C ARG A 266 -2.08 -14.05 0.31
N PRO A 267 -2.30 -12.75 0.03
CA PRO A 267 -2.63 -11.76 1.05
C PRO A 267 -3.84 -12.14 1.91
N GLU A 268 -4.90 -12.69 1.30
CA GLU A 268 -6.13 -13.09 2.00
C GLU A 268 -5.95 -14.33 2.89
N ARG A 269 -4.88 -15.12 2.69
CA ARG A 269 -4.55 -16.28 3.52
C ARG A 269 -3.69 -15.94 4.73
N ARG A 270 -3.34 -14.65 4.94
CA ARG A 270 -2.54 -14.19 6.08
C ARG A 270 -3.09 -14.68 7.41
N LEU A 271 -4.37 -14.39 7.70
CA LEU A 271 -4.97 -14.73 8.99
C LEU A 271 -5.06 -16.25 9.20
N ALA A 272 -5.40 -17.00 8.15
CA ALA A 272 -5.43 -18.46 8.22
C ALA A 272 -4.05 -19.06 8.51
N THR A 273 -2.99 -18.47 7.95
CA THR A 273 -1.60 -18.89 8.20
C THR A 273 -1.17 -18.58 9.62
N GLN A 274 -1.50 -17.40 10.15
CA GLN A 274 -1.21 -17.01 11.54
C GLN A 274 -1.85 -17.99 12.53
N ASN A 275 -3.15 -18.23 12.40
CA ASN A 275 -3.88 -19.15 13.27
C ASN A 275 -3.32 -20.58 13.22
N ALA A 276 -2.91 -21.04 12.03
CA ALA A 276 -2.35 -22.38 11.86
C ALA A 276 -0.97 -22.52 12.52
N LEU A 277 -0.10 -21.52 12.38
CA LEU A 277 1.20 -21.48 13.06
C LEU A 277 1.04 -21.44 14.57
N GLU A 278 0.14 -20.60 15.08
CA GLU A 278 -0.14 -20.49 16.52
C GLU A 278 -0.69 -21.79 17.10
N THR A 279 -1.61 -22.45 16.39
CA THR A 279 -2.15 -23.76 16.81
C THR A 279 -1.06 -24.85 16.85
N ALA A 280 -0.02 -24.73 16.00
CA ALA A 280 1.13 -25.62 15.98
C ALA A 280 2.24 -25.21 16.96
N GLY A 281 2.02 -24.21 17.82
CA GLY A 281 3.03 -23.71 18.77
C GLY A 281 4.23 -23.04 18.11
N LEU A 282 4.04 -22.48 16.90
CA LEU A 282 5.02 -21.67 16.18
C LEU A 282 4.66 -20.19 16.36
N LEU A 283 4.98 -19.65 17.55
CA LEU A 283 4.56 -18.31 17.97
C LEU A 283 5.53 -17.21 17.53
N ALA A 284 6.80 -17.55 17.32
CA ALA A 284 7.83 -16.61 16.89
C ALA A 284 7.91 -16.56 15.37
N TYR A 285 7.37 -15.49 14.78
CA TYR A 285 7.49 -15.22 13.35
C TYR A 285 7.39 -13.73 13.05
N SER A 286 8.04 -13.29 11.97
CA SER A 286 7.90 -11.94 11.42
C SER A 286 7.12 -11.98 10.11
N THR A 287 6.40 -10.91 9.79
CA THR A 287 5.62 -10.87 8.55
C THR A 287 5.84 -9.56 7.78
N TYR A 288 5.85 -9.66 6.45
CA TYR A 288 6.10 -8.53 5.55
C TYR A 288 5.12 -8.56 4.37
N GLY A 289 4.64 -7.40 3.95
CA GLY A 289 4.00 -7.25 2.65
C GLY A 289 5.07 -7.25 1.56
N VAL A 290 4.97 -8.13 0.56
CA VAL A 290 5.94 -8.23 -0.54
C VAL A 290 5.25 -8.23 -1.89
N LEU A 291 5.98 -7.83 -2.93
CA LEU A 291 5.52 -7.92 -4.32
C LEU A 291 6.18 -9.14 -4.98
N GLY A 292 5.38 -10.07 -5.49
CA GLY A 292 5.84 -11.31 -6.08
C GLY A 292 5.47 -11.43 -7.55
N ARG A 293 6.42 -11.91 -8.38
CA ARG A 293 6.18 -12.24 -9.79
C ARG A 293 6.46 -13.72 -10.04
N GLY A 294 5.43 -14.44 -10.46
CA GLY A 294 5.55 -15.84 -10.86
C GLY A 294 6.14 -16.01 -12.27
N ARG A 295 6.40 -17.26 -12.67
CA ARG A 295 6.82 -17.62 -14.05
C ARG A 295 5.85 -17.16 -15.13
N GLN A 296 4.60 -16.92 -14.76
CA GLN A 296 3.54 -16.39 -15.62
C GLN A 296 3.76 -14.93 -16.03
N LYS A 297 4.82 -14.28 -15.54
CA LYS A 297 5.22 -12.90 -15.82
C LYS A 297 4.19 -11.84 -15.41
N GLY A 298 3.16 -12.23 -14.66
CA GLY A 298 2.08 -11.35 -14.25
C GLY A 298 0.71 -11.96 -14.50
N LEU A 299 -0.36 -11.22 -14.18
CA LEU A 299 -1.69 -11.55 -14.68
C LEU A 299 -1.85 -11.01 -16.11
N LYS A 300 -2.36 -11.87 -17.00
CA LYS A 300 -2.76 -11.50 -18.36
C LYS A 300 -4.28 -11.51 -18.39
N PHE A 301 -4.90 -10.41 -18.82
CA PHE A 301 -6.34 -10.38 -19.02
C PHE A 301 -6.66 -10.99 -20.39
N LYS A 302 -7.71 -11.82 -20.47
CA LYS A 302 -8.25 -12.27 -21.76
C LYS A 302 -9.00 -11.08 -22.38
N GLY A 303 -8.36 -10.38 -23.30
CA GLY A 303 -8.96 -9.24 -24.01
C GLY A 303 -7.99 -8.35 -24.78
N GLU A 304 -6.69 -8.40 -24.50
CA GLU A 304 -5.68 -7.61 -25.20
C GLU A 304 -4.73 -8.50 -26.00
N THR A 305 -4.32 -8.00 -27.17
CA THR A 305 -3.40 -8.62 -28.12
C THR A 305 -2.18 -9.19 -27.40
N ALA A 306 -1.76 -10.39 -27.81
CA ALA A 306 -1.03 -11.38 -27.01
C ALA A 306 0.38 -11.04 -26.48
N GLN A 307 0.78 -9.77 -26.30
CA GLN A 307 2.19 -9.41 -26.07
C GLN A 307 2.58 -8.77 -24.74
N GLU A 308 1.68 -8.27 -23.86
CA GLU A 308 2.12 -7.68 -22.59
C GLU A 308 1.33 -8.16 -21.36
N ALA A 309 2.04 -8.39 -20.24
CA ALA A 309 1.43 -8.80 -18.98
C ALA A 309 0.92 -7.55 -18.23
N ALA A 310 -0.39 -7.46 -18.02
CA ALA A 310 -1.08 -6.30 -17.47
C ALA A 310 -0.75 -5.99 -15.99
N ILE A 311 -0.37 -6.99 -15.19
CA ILE A 311 0.10 -6.78 -13.81
C ILE A 311 1.42 -7.52 -13.62
N ARG A 312 2.56 -6.80 -13.59
CA ARG A 312 3.90 -7.42 -13.55
C ARG A 312 4.22 -8.08 -12.21
N PHE A 313 3.84 -7.47 -11.09
CA PHE A 313 4.06 -8.00 -9.74
C PHE A 313 2.75 -7.99 -8.96
N LEU A 314 2.48 -9.08 -8.23
CA LEU A 314 1.26 -9.24 -7.44
C LEU A 314 1.60 -9.08 -5.95
N PRO A 315 0.76 -8.38 -5.16
CA PRO A 315 0.94 -8.32 -3.71
C PRO A 315 0.82 -9.71 -3.09
N ARG A 316 1.68 -9.97 -2.10
CA ARG A 316 1.81 -11.23 -1.35
C ARG A 316 2.11 -10.91 0.11
N GLN A 317 1.84 -11.88 0.97
CA GLN A 317 2.29 -11.86 2.36
C GLN A 317 3.49 -12.79 2.51
N MET A 318 4.58 -12.32 3.10
CA MET A 318 5.72 -13.15 3.47
C MET A 318 5.75 -13.37 4.97
N PHE A 319 5.99 -14.62 5.38
CA PHE A 319 6.30 -15.01 6.75
C PHE A 319 7.76 -15.44 6.81
N MET A 320 8.46 -14.95 7.82
CA MET A 320 9.84 -15.31 8.16
C MET A 320 9.79 -15.98 9.52
N ILE A 321 10.14 -17.27 9.57
CA ILE A 321 10.00 -18.12 10.75
C ILE A 321 11.33 -18.81 10.97
N VAL A 322 11.88 -18.75 12.16
CA VAL A 322 13.09 -19.50 12.50
C VAL A 322 12.70 -20.65 13.41
N VAL A 323 13.15 -21.86 13.07
CA VAL A 323 12.87 -23.09 13.83
C VAL A 323 14.11 -23.98 13.87
N GLN A 324 14.17 -24.89 14.84
CA GLN A 324 15.08 -26.02 14.78
C GLN A 324 14.78 -26.91 13.55
N GLU A 325 15.81 -27.51 12.96
CA GLU A 325 15.73 -28.36 11.77
C GLU A 325 14.73 -29.52 11.97
N THR A 326 14.61 -30.01 13.20
CA THR A 326 13.65 -31.04 13.64
C THR A 326 12.18 -30.62 13.41
N ARG A 327 11.87 -29.33 13.52
CA ARG A 327 10.51 -28.78 13.38
C ARG A 327 10.16 -28.29 11.96
N VAL A 328 11.12 -28.30 11.03
CA VAL A 328 10.90 -27.80 9.65
C VAL A 328 9.76 -28.53 8.95
N LYS A 329 9.72 -29.87 9.05
CA LYS A 329 8.68 -30.69 8.39
C LYS A 329 7.28 -30.35 8.90
N GLU A 330 7.16 -30.16 10.21
CA GLU A 330 5.91 -29.76 10.86
C GLU A 330 5.47 -28.37 10.37
N ALA A 331 6.35 -27.37 10.49
CA ALA A 331 6.07 -25.99 10.10
C ALA A 331 5.65 -25.87 8.63
N VAL A 332 6.38 -26.52 7.73
CA VAL A 332 6.06 -26.55 6.29
C VAL A 332 4.70 -27.22 6.06
N SER A 333 4.41 -28.33 6.73
CA SER A 333 3.12 -29.02 6.59
C SER A 333 1.94 -28.14 7.02
N VAL A 334 2.10 -27.43 8.14
CA VAL A 334 1.10 -26.49 8.67
C VAL A 334 0.82 -25.36 7.66
N ILE A 335 1.88 -24.73 7.15
CA ILE A 335 1.76 -23.64 6.16
C ILE A 335 1.09 -24.16 4.88
N ILE A 336 1.45 -25.33 4.39
CA ILE A 336 0.84 -25.94 3.20
C ILE A 336 -0.66 -26.14 3.43
N LYS A 337 -1.05 -26.79 4.54
CA LYS A 337 -2.47 -27.07 4.86
C LYS A 337 -3.31 -25.79 4.94
N ALA A 338 -2.76 -24.72 5.51
CA ALA A 338 -3.46 -23.44 5.65
C ALA A 338 -3.64 -22.72 4.30
N ASN A 339 -2.70 -22.90 3.36
CA ASN A 339 -2.61 -22.06 2.17
C ASN A 339 -3.01 -22.74 0.87
N GLN A 340 -2.86 -24.07 0.76
CA GLN A 340 -3.14 -24.82 -0.45
C GLN A 340 -4.63 -24.73 -0.82
N SER A 341 -4.91 -24.50 -2.10
CA SER A 341 -6.28 -24.46 -2.63
C SER A 341 -6.73 -25.80 -3.19
N GLY A 342 -7.87 -26.31 -2.73
CA GLY A 342 -8.40 -27.60 -3.16
C GLY A 342 -7.49 -28.78 -2.79
N LYS A 343 -7.69 -29.95 -3.42
CA LYS A 343 -6.91 -31.15 -3.11
C LYS A 343 -5.48 -31.16 -3.69
N SER A 344 -5.24 -30.41 -4.77
CA SER A 344 -3.97 -30.43 -5.52
C SER A 344 -3.24 -29.09 -5.55
N GLY A 345 -3.79 -28.04 -4.93
CA GLY A 345 -3.26 -26.68 -5.05
C GLY A 345 -3.64 -26.00 -6.36
N GLN A 346 -3.47 -24.67 -6.39
CA GLN A 346 -3.65 -23.84 -7.57
C GLN A 346 -2.46 -22.91 -7.81
N PHE A 347 -2.34 -22.41 -9.04
CA PHE A 347 -1.33 -21.41 -9.35
C PHE A 347 -1.52 -20.18 -8.46
N GLY A 348 -0.43 -19.80 -7.79
CA GLY A 348 -0.42 -18.63 -6.92
C GLY A 348 -0.76 -18.92 -5.45
N ASP A 349 -0.89 -20.18 -5.02
CA ASP A 349 -1.02 -20.55 -3.60
C ASP A 349 0.15 -20.02 -2.75
N GLY A 350 1.37 -20.03 -3.31
CA GLY A 350 2.54 -19.46 -2.66
C GLY A 350 3.83 -20.19 -3.00
N LYS A 351 4.88 -19.87 -2.23
CA LYS A 351 6.17 -20.58 -2.22
C LYS A 351 6.70 -20.61 -0.79
N ILE A 352 7.38 -21.70 -0.45
CA ILE A 352 8.10 -21.83 0.81
C ILE A 352 9.57 -22.10 0.47
N PHE A 353 10.46 -21.36 1.10
CA PHE A 353 11.90 -21.60 1.05
C PHE A 353 12.36 -21.99 2.44
N VAL A 354 13.30 -22.92 2.51
CA VAL A 354 13.96 -23.31 3.74
C VAL A 354 15.44 -23.04 3.56
N VAL A 355 16.00 -22.22 4.42
CA VAL A 355 17.39 -21.78 4.40
C VAL A 355 18.02 -22.20 5.72
N ARG A 356 19.13 -22.92 5.66
CA ARG A 356 19.90 -23.26 6.86
C ARG A 356 20.59 -21.99 7.36
N ILE A 357 20.46 -21.68 8.64
CA ILE A 357 21.14 -20.55 9.27
C ILE A 357 22.15 -21.06 10.30
N GLY A 358 23.24 -20.31 10.50
CA GLY A 358 24.35 -20.74 11.35
C GLY A 358 23.99 -20.82 12.84
N THR A 359 23.46 -19.73 13.40
CA THR A 359 23.00 -19.65 14.79
C THR A 359 22.04 -18.45 14.95
N ALA A 360 21.36 -18.36 16.08
CA ALA A 360 20.55 -17.22 16.50
C ALA A 360 21.05 -16.72 17.86
N LEU A 361 20.89 -15.41 18.11
CA LEU A 361 21.24 -14.80 19.40
C LEU A 361 20.08 -13.96 19.93
N ARG A 362 19.70 -14.17 21.19
CA ARG A 362 18.70 -13.34 21.86
C ARG A 362 19.38 -12.14 22.51
N ILE A 363 19.01 -10.93 22.08
CA ILE A 363 19.63 -9.68 22.54
C ILE A 363 19.53 -9.49 24.07
N SER A 364 18.40 -9.87 24.67
CA SER A 364 18.14 -9.59 26.09
C SER A 364 18.88 -10.49 27.07
N THR A 365 19.16 -11.73 26.69
CA THR A 365 19.70 -12.76 27.59
C THR A 365 21.07 -13.28 27.15
N GLY A 366 21.42 -13.13 25.88
CA GLY A 366 22.62 -13.74 25.30
C GLY A 366 22.44 -15.20 24.90
N ASP A 367 21.22 -15.75 25.03
CA ASP A 367 20.93 -17.14 24.63
C ASP A 367 21.30 -17.35 23.16
N THR A 368 21.80 -18.55 22.85
CA THR A 368 22.24 -18.93 21.52
C THR A 368 21.47 -20.14 21.00
N GLY A 369 21.46 -20.35 19.67
CA GLY A 369 20.87 -21.55 19.07
C GLY A 369 19.35 -21.64 19.25
N GLY A 370 18.86 -22.82 19.60
CA GLY A 370 17.43 -23.09 19.83
C GLY A 370 16.82 -22.28 20.98
N ASP A 371 17.61 -21.97 22.00
CA ASP A 371 17.13 -21.20 23.16
C ASP A 371 16.84 -19.74 22.82
N ALA A 372 17.41 -19.23 21.73
CA ALA A 372 17.26 -17.85 21.30
C ALA A 372 15.94 -17.55 20.57
N ILE A 373 15.27 -18.56 20.01
CA ILE A 373 14.15 -18.42 19.06
C ILE A 373 12.76 -18.69 19.63
#